data_AF-A0A7X2IMC8-F1
#
_entry.id   AF-A0A7X2IMC8-F1
#
_cell.length_a   1.000
_cell.length_b   1.000
_cell.length_c   1.000
_cell.angle_alpha   90.00
_cell.angle_beta   90.00
_cell.angle_gamma   90.00
#
_symmetry.space_group_name_H-M   'P 1'
#
loop_
_entity.id
_entity.type
_entity.pdbx_description
1 polymer ?
#
loop_
_entity_poly.entity_id
_entity_poly.type
_entity_poly.pdbx_seq_one_letter_code
_entity_poly.pdbx_strand_id
1 'polypeptide(L)'
;MNKCSNPDHPHCTYWVLPGDPACAGGHAQPAPAAPTSYELLSAMRSRGPATAHGHVQAMQATPLATTTPPDLMPGLMAKPQARSLLHISGFDPRAAGGRQTLKMELRGMPADCAQHPGTELGIEVRSELIQNTGNAGATRQQFSRAADGGWRPVFVEFSSRGKEHGQYQISVTVTSMADGVPARRWESVFVILVPRADATLTEIHRIFLSTHKNVRVMADDASIARVHAQGGDSLDIDVTARNAGIAHVNLDAPQGKVDLGFSTIAWDEDLIEIAMPRMAPAHPHPSRMASFVNAAPDAGAQRHIRLFAMDECVIGRFELVDPEAHVLLTHYAEDGQHPNGLTRRVSGRHAVIRRAVQGGFDIEDVSRYGVLLDGVWPGKHQPVRLRQGMRIELTASIKGVVTLEVSAIMPHGVILHRTDHGRHAECFYILMPDTHPGYPMPPFIATPQAGALPLIVHHNGGFWHMDQLSGKETALAPATTLDKLSRVPRHTRFAAEPYPESWIICTGADDLHSTVAASDMTAA
;
A
#
# COMPACT_ATOMS: atom_id res chain seq x y z
N MET A 1 29.17 19.35 38.79
CA MET A 1 27.97 18.97 38.03
C MET A 1 28.24 19.31 36.58
N ASN A 2 28.02 18.35 35.68
CA ASN A 2 28.26 18.50 34.26
C ASN A 2 26.91 18.64 33.53
N LYS A 3 26.86 19.35 32.40
CA LYS A 3 25.69 19.30 31.52
C LYS A 3 25.63 17.95 30.83
N CYS A 4 24.41 17.50 30.51
CA CYS A 4 24.20 16.27 29.74
C CYS A 4 25.03 16.28 28.45
N SER A 5 25.89 15.27 28.27
CA SER A 5 26.78 15.14 27.11
C SER A 5 26.36 14.01 26.18
N ASN A 6 25.07 13.68 26.13
CA ASN A 6 24.54 12.65 25.26
C ASN A 6 24.52 13.17 23.79
N PRO A 7 25.22 12.52 22.85
CA PRO A 7 25.33 12.96 21.46
C PRO A 7 24.01 12.93 20.69
N ASP A 8 23.04 12.11 21.11
CA ASP A 8 21.71 12.03 20.49
C ASP A 8 20.77 13.14 20.99
N HIS A 9 21.15 13.87 22.03
CA HIS A 9 20.36 14.97 22.62
C HIS A 9 21.22 16.23 22.88
N PRO A 10 21.79 16.86 21.83
CA PRO A 10 22.74 17.98 21.96
C PRO A 10 22.13 19.25 22.57
N HIS A 11 20.80 19.35 22.62
CA HIS A 11 20.07 20.48 23.22
C HIS A 11 19.61 20.23 24.66
N CYS A 12 19.98 19.11 25.28
CA CYS A 12 19.59 18.81 26.65
C CYS A 12 20.30 19.74 27.65
N THR A 13 19.52 20.49 28.44
CA THR A 13 20.04 21.44 29.44
C THR A 13 20.11 20.89 30.85
N TYR A 14 19.69 19.63 31.07
CA TYR A 14 19.69 18.99 32.39
C TYR A 14 21.09 18.64 32.89
N TRP A 15 21.27 18.75 34.21
CA TRP A 15 22.53 18.48 34.88
C TRP A 15 22.72 16.99 35.21
N VAL A 16 23.99 16.60 35.33
CA VAL A 16 24.47 15.25 35.64
C VAL A 16 25.43 15.36 36.84
N LEU A 17 25.22 14.49 37.84
CA LEU A 17 26.16 14.32 38.94
C LEU A 17 27.37 13.48 38.47
N PRO A 18 28.60 13.76 38.93
CA PRO A 18 29.77 12.99 38.52
C PRO A 18 29.61 11.50 38.85
N GLY A 19 29.70 10.64 37.83
CA GLY A 19 29.55 9.19 37.97
C GLY A 19 28.15 8.65 37.69
N ASP A 20 27.14 9.50 37.53
CA ASP A 20 25.78 9.04 37.22
C ASP A 20 25.67 8.60 35.75
N PRO A 21 25.03 7.45 35.48
CA PRO A 21 24.91 6.90 34.13
C PRO A 21 23.87 7.64 33.28
N ALA A 22 23.09 8.57 33.86
CA ALA A 22 22.08 9.34 33.14
C ALA A 22 21.92 10.76 33.73
N CYS A 23 21.47 11.72 32.92
CA CYS A 23 21.09 13.05 33.42
C CYS A 23 19.73 13.02 34.11
N ALA A 24 19.36 14.12 34.79
CA ALA A 24 18.03 14.24 35.42
C ALA A 24 16.85 14.11 34.43
N GLY A 25 17.10 14.29 33.12
CA GLY A 25 16.13 14.06 32.05
C GLY A 25 16.10 12.62 31.51
N GLY A 26 16.84 11.68 32.13
CA GLY A 26 16.85 10.25 31.75
C GLY A 26 17.78 9.89 30.58
N HIS A 27 18.55 10.84 30.03
CA HIS A 27 19.47 10.55 28.94
C HIS A 27 20.75 9.90 29.44
N ALA A 28 21.07 8.72 28.89
CA ALA A 28 22.27 7.99 29.20
C ALA A 28 23.53 8.84 28.91
N GLN A 29 24.47 8.86 29.84
CA GLN A 29 25.75 9.51 29.65
C GLN A 29 26.72 8.53 28.98
N PRO A 30 27.54 8.99 28.03
CA PRO A 30 28.57 8.15 27.44
C PRO A 30 29.49 7.63 28.56
N ALA A 31 29.75 6.31 28.54
CA ALA A 31 30.60 5.67 29.54
C ALA A 31 31.95 6.41 29.60
N PRO A 32 32.48 6.69 30.80
CA PRO A 32 33.73 7.44 30.92
C PRO A 32 34.82 6.73 30.13
N ALA A 33 35.45 7.46 29.21
CA ALA A 33 36.60 6.98 28.46
C ALA A 33 37.69 6.53 29.45
N ALA A 34 38.40 5.46 29.11
CA ALA A 34 39.46 4.91 29.95
C ALA A 34 40.42 6.03 30.41
N PRO A 35 40.80 6.07 31.69
CA PRO A 35 41.59 7.17 32.24
C PRO A 35 42.89 7.31 31.47
N THR A 36 43.18 8.53 31.02
CA THR A 36 44.42 8.81 30.30
C THR A 36 45.62 8.70 31.24
N SER A 37 46.81 8.44 30.70
CA SER A 37 48.06 8.30 31.48
C SER A 37 48.35 9.47 32.42
N TYR A 38 47.81 10.65 32.13
CA TYR A 38 47.88 11.84 32.97
C TYR A 38 47.04 11.73 34.27
N GLU A 39 45.85 11.13 34.21
CA GLU A 39 44.99 10.91 35.38
C GLU A 39 45.54 9.81 36.30
N LEU A 40 46.16 8.78 35.72
CA LEU A 40 46.87 7.72 36.46
C LEU A 40 48.08 8.27 37.24
N LEU A 41 48.83 9.21 36.66
CA LEU A 41 49.98 9.87 37.30
C LEU A 41 49.56 10.85 38.41
N SER A 42 48.39 11.49 38.27
CA SER A 42 47.83 12.39 39.29
C SER A 42 47.26 11.62 40.50
N ALA A 43 46.65 10.46 40.25
CA ALA A 43 46.19 9.53 41.29
C ALA A 43 47.34 8.91 42.10
N MET A 44 48.52 8.69 41.49
CA MET A 44 49.71 8.16 42.17
C MET A 44 50.36 9.16 43.14
N ARG A 45 50.24 10.48 42.92
CA ARG A 45 50.78 11.49 43.84
C ARG A 45 49.92 11.73 45.08
N SER A 46 48.70 11.18 45.11
CA SER A 46 47.68 11.51 46.11
C SER A 46 47.40 10.38 47.11
N ARG A 47 48.20 9.31 47.14
CA ARG A 47 48.02 8.17 48.08
C ARG A 47 49.17 8.06 49.09
N GLY A 48 48.92 8.55 50.31
CA GLY A 48 49.61 8.11 51.53
C GLY A 48 49.15 6.71 51.98
N PRO A 49 49.87 6.05 52.91
CA PRO A 49 49.89 4.60 53.02
C PRO A 49 48.85 4.00 53.98
N ALA A 50 48.74 2.65 53.87
CA ALA A 50 48.05 1.66 54.72
C ALA A 50 46.59 1.36 54.33
N THR A 51 46.13 0.10 54.14
CA THR A 51 46.66 -1.27 54.34
C THR A 51 45.68 -2.20 53.60
N ALA A 52 46.14 -3.05 52.66
CA ALA A 52 46.31 -4.52 52.79
C ALA A 52 45.01 -5.29 53.10
N HIS A 53 44.56 -6.37 52.47
CA HIS A 53 44.94 -7.33 51.40
C HIS A 53 43.61 -8.08 51.10
N GLY A 54 43.32 -8.81 50.01
CA GLY A 54 44.00 -9.38 48.86
C GLY A 54 42.95 -10.28 48.16
N HIS A 55 42.92 -10.30 46.81
CA HIS A 55 43.19 -11.49 45.98
C HIS A 55 42.07 -12.58 45.97
N VAL A 56 41.67 -13.25 44.89
CA VAL A 56 42.15 -13.37 43.49
C VAL A 56 41.15 -14.21 42.67
N GLN A 57 41.15 -13.97 41.36
CA GLN A 57 40.84 -14.87 40.22
C GLN A 57 39.41 -15.20 39.75
N ALA A 58 39.30 -14.97 38.45
CA ALA A 58 38.36 -15.50 37.48
C ALA A 58 38.49 -17.02 37.26
N MET A 59 37.41 -17.64 36.80
CA MET A 59 37.42 -18.53 35.62
C MET A 59 35.99 -18.76 35.10
N GLN A 60 35.89 -18.75 33.78
CA GLN A 60 34.70 -19.08 32.99
C GLN A 60 34.49 -20.61 32.96
N ALA A 61 33.22 -21.05 32.98
CA ALA A 61 32.70 -22.14 32.13
C ALA A 61 31.16 -22.28 32.30
N THR A 62 30.44 -22.03 31.21
CA THR A 62 29.06 -22.45 30.89
C THR A 62 28.97 -23.98 30.66
N PRO A 63 27.82 -24.61 30.33
CA PRO A 63 26.38 -24.26 30.51
C PRO A 63 25.50 -25.47 30.97
N LEU A 64 24.25 -25.24 31.41
CA LEU A 64 23.07 -26.01 30.93
C LEU A 64 21.75 -25.35 31.34
N ALA A 65 20.76 -25.51 30.46
CA ALA A 65 19.51 -24.77 30.33
C ALA A 65 18.39 -25.18 31.28
N THR A 66 17.49 -24.24 31.62
CA THR A 66 16.04 -24.50 31.63
C THR A 66 15.25 -23.21 31.37
N THR A 67 14.16 -23.39 30.64
CA THR A 67 13.28 -22.49 29.87
C THR A 67 12.25 -21.69 30.68
N THR A 68 12.00 -20.41 30.33
CA THR A 68 10.67 -19.75 30.16
C THR A 68 10.82 -18.30 29.60
N PRO A 69 9.76 -17.64 29.08
CA PRO A 69 9.60 -17.14 27.70
C PRO A 69 10.10 -15.69 27.45
N PRO A 70 10.39 -15.28 26.20
CA PRO A 70 10.63 -13.86 25.89
C PRO A 70 9.33 -13.13 25.55
N ASP A 71 9.01 -12.18 26.42
CA ASP A 71 8.30 -10.95 26.12
C ASP A 71 8.94 -10.20 24.93
N LEU A 72 8.07 -9.63 24.10
CA LEU A 72 8.18 -8.33 23.43
C LEU A 72 9.60 -7.82 23.15
N MET A 73 10.10 -8.10 21.94
CA MET A 73 11.31 -7.45 21.43
C MET A 73 11.07 -5.95 21.14
N PRO A 74 11.97 -5.06 21.59
CA PRO A 74 11.92 -3.63 21.28
C PRO A 74 12.31 -3.36 19.82
N GLY A 75 11.64 -2.37 19.24
CA GLY A 75 11.76 -1.96 17.86
C GLY A 75 13.21 -1.69 17.42
N LEU A 76 13.52 -2.20 16.23
CA LEU A 76 14.59 -1.73 15.38
C LEU A 76 14.55 -0.19 15.33
N MET A 77 15.56 0.45 15.91
CA MET A 77 15.86 1.86 15.71
C MET A 77 16.03 2.10 14.21
N ALA A 78 14.97 2.56 13.55
CA ALA A 78 15.03 3.09 12.20
C ALA A 78 16.02 4.26 12.22
N LYS A 79 17.03 4.22 11.35
CA LYS A 79 17.80 5.42 11.01
C LYS A 79 16.80 6.56 10.72
N PRO A 80 17.04 7.79 11.19
CA PRO A 80 16.20 8.92 10.80
C PRO A 80 16.17 8.96 9.26
N GLN A 81 15.00 8.71 8.70
CA GLN A 81 14.80 8.81 7.25
C GLN A 81 15.16 10.25 6.87
N ALA A 82 16.11 10.40 5.96
CA ALA A 82 16.39 11.69 5.35
C ALA A 82 15.07 12.20 4.76
N ARG A 83 14.67 13.41 5.15
CA ARG A 83 13.43 14.02 4.68
C ARG A 83 13.58 14.32 3.19
N SER A 84 12.63 13.86 2.38
CA SER A 84 12.55 14.25 0.97
C SER A 84 12.18 15.72 0.88
N LEU A 85 12.99 16.51 0.18
CA LEU A 85 12.83 17.95 0.04
C LEU A 85 12.88 18.34 -1.43
N LEU A 86 12.07 19.34 -1.78
CA LEU A 86 12.13 20.06 -3.04
C LEU A 86 12.79 21.40 -2.79
N HIS A 87 14.05 21.54 -3.21
CA HIS A 87 14.75 22.82 -3.15
C HIS A 87 14.37 23.68 -4.35
N ILE A 88 13.87 24.88 -4.08
CA ILE A 88 13.44 25.83 -5.09
C ILE A 88 14.39 27.03 -5.04
N SER A 89 14.86 27.48 -6.20
CA SER A 89 15.72 28.66 -6.34
C SER A 89 15.44 29.41 -7.64
N GLY A 90 16.00 30.61 -7.79
CA GLY A 90 15.88 31.41 -9.03
C GLY A 90 14.66 32.32 -9.08
N PHE A 91 13.85 32.38 -8.01
CA PHE A 91 12.72 33.32 -7.93
C PHE A 91 13.24 34.75 -7.70
N ASP A 92 12.86 35.68 -8.58
CA ASP A 92 13.11 37.10 -8.42
C ASP A 92 11.78 37.88 -8.40
N PRO A 93 11.32 38.36 -7.24
CA PRO A 93 10.06 39.10 -7.15
C PRO A 93 10.11 40.45 -7.88
N ARG A 94 11.30 40.96 -8.23
CA ARG A 94 11.47 42.21 -9.01
C ARG A 94 11.15 42.01 -10.49
N ALA A 95 11.14 40.77 -10.98
CA ALA A 95 10.73 40.42 -12.34
C ALA A 95 9.19 40.45 -12.52
N ALA A 96 8.51 41.33 -11.78
CA ALA A 96 7.07 41.51 -11.77
C ALA A 96 6.54 41.84 -13.18
N GLY A 97 5.55 41.07 -13.64
CA GLY A 97 4.94 41.23 -14.97
C GLY A 97 5.74 40.60 -16.12
N GLY A 98 6.88 39.97 -15.81
CA GLY A 98 7.76 39.29 -16.76
C GLY A 98 7.68 37.77 -16.74
N ARG A 99 8.56 37.13 -17.51
CA ARG A 99 8.82 35.69 -17.45
C ARG A 99 9.84 35.42 -16.35
N GLN A 100 9.60 34.40 -15.55
CA GLN A 100 10.47 33.93 -14.47
C GLN A 100 10.77 32.45 -14.67
N THR A 101 11.91 31.98 -14.17
CA THR A 101 12.28 30.57 -14.23
C THR A 101 12.64 30.11 -12.82
N LEU A 102 11.93 29.11 -12.29
CA LEU A 102 12.31 28.46 -11.05
C LEU A 102 13.17 27.24 -11.36
N LYS A 103 14.29 27.13 -10.66
CA LYS A 103 15.14 25.95 -10.62
C LYS A 103 14.68 25.07 -9.47
N MET A 104 14.34 23.82 -9.74
CA MET A 104 13.88 22.85 -8.76
C MET A 104 14.87 21.68 -8.67
N GLU A 105 15.28 21.34 -7.45
CA GLU A 105 16.24 20.28 -7.14
C GLU A 105 15.66 19.31 -6.11
N LEU A 106 15.85 18.01 -6.32
CA LEU A 106 15.44 16.98 -5.34
C LEU A 106 16.56 16.70 -4.35
N ARG A 107 16.25 16.74 -3.06
CA ARG A 107 17.17 16.43 -1.96
C ARG A 107 16.57 15.37 -1.05
N GLY A 108 17.41 14.52 -0.45
CA GLY A 108 16.98 13.53 0.54
C GLY A 108 16.08 12.42 0.00
N MET A 109 16.01 12.21 -1.32
CA MET A 109 15.16 11.17 -1.91
C MET A 109 15.55 9.77 -1.40
N PRO A 110 14.58 8.85 -1.21
CA PRO A 110 14.85 7.50 -0.72
C PRO A 110 15.86 6.74 -1.59
N ALA A 111 16.74 5.97 -0.93
CA ALA A 111 17.85 5.27 -1.58
C ALA A 111 17.38 4.22 -2.60
N ASP A 112 16.20 3.63 -2.43
CA ASP A 112 15.64 2.65 -3.36
C ASP A 112 15.22 3.29 -4.70
N CYS A 113 14.89 4.58 -4.72
CA CYS A 113 14.71 5.35 -5.95
C CYS A 113 16.03 5.59 -6.71
N ALA A 114 17.18 5.27 -6.09
CA ALA A 114 18.51 5.44 -6.66
C ALA A 114 19.18 4.15 -7.11
N GLN A 115 18.71 3.00 -6.64
CA GLN A 115 19.37 1.73 -6.83
C GLN A 115 18.88 0.95 -8.06
N HIS A 116 17.72 1.29 -8.61
CA HIS A 116 17.16 0.64 -9.79
C HIS A 116 17.60 1.34 -11.09
N PRO A 117 18.45 0.71 -11.92
CA PRO A 117 18.75 1.23 -13.26
C PRO A 117 17.46 1.23 -14.08
N GLY A 118 17.01 2.42 -14.49
CA GLY A 118 15.73 2.61 -15.20
C GLY A 118 14.63 3.30 -14.40
N THR A 119 14.84 3.64 -13.11
CA THR A 119 13.87 4.46 -12.37
C THR A 119 13.89 5.90 -12.86
N GLU A 120 12.76 6.32 -13.43
CA GLU A 120 12.51 7.67 -13.89
C GLU A 120 11.68 8.42 -12.84
N LEU A 121 12.10 9.63 -12.46
CA LEU A 121 11.28 10.53 -11.64
C LEU A 121 10.64 11.59 -12.54
N GLY A 122 9.33 11.48 -12.73
CA GLY A 122 8.54 12.52 -13.39
C GLY A 122 8.15 13.61 -12.40
N ILE A 123 8.16 14.87 -12.84
CA ILE A 123 7.62 16.01 -12.09
C ILE A 123 6.51 16.67 -12.90
N GLU A 124 5.38 16.88 -12.25
CA GLU A 124 4.28 17.67 -12.76
C GLU A 124 4.11 18.90 -11.88
N VAL A 125 4.18 20.08 -12.47
CA VAL A 125 4.01 21.36 -11.79
C VAL A 125 2.77 22.04 -12.34
N ARG A 126 1.82 22.38 -11.48
CA ARG A 126 0.57 23.05 -11.82
C ARG A 126 0.50 24.43 -11.19
N SER A 127 0.19 25.44 -12.00
CA SER A 127 -0.05 26.80 -11.56
C SER A 127 -0.75 27.60 -12.65
N GLU A 128 -1.55 28.58 -12.26
CA GLU A 128 -2.14 29.55 -13.18
C GLU A 128 -1.10 30.44 -13.88
N LEU A 129 0.12 30.48 -13.36
CA LEU A 129 1.24 31.24 -13.91
C LEU A 129 1.95 30.49 -15.05
N ILE A 130 1.60 29.23 -15.33
CA ILE A 130 2.20 28.44 -16.42
C ILE A 130 1.39 28.66 -17.71
N GLN A 131 2.04 29.24 -18.72
CA GLN A 131 1.43 29.59 -20.01
C GLN A 131 1.83 28.57 -21.10
N ASN A 132 1.42 27.30 -20.97
CA ASN A 132 1.60 26.34 -22.06
C ASN A 132 0.42 26.38 -23.04
N THR A 133 0.75 26.52 -24.32
CA THR A 133 -0.17 26.57 -25.46
C THR A 133 -0.92 25.24 -25.62
N GLY A 134 -2.20 25.20 -25.28
CA GLY A 134 -3.09 24.10 -25.68
C GLY A 134 -4.21 23.77 -24.68
N ASN A 135 -3.90 23.60 -23.39
CA ASN A 135 -4.86 23.57 -22.30
C ASN A 135 -4.16 23.33 -20.95
N ALA A 136 -4.66 24.01 -19.92
CA ALA A 136 -4.47 23.78 -18.48
C ALA A 136 -3.05 23.93 -17.91
N GLY A 137 -2.74 25.14 -17.40
CA GLY A 137 -1.84 25.53 -16.29
C GLY A 137 -0.92 24.49 -15.64
N ALA A 138 -0.23 23.68 -16.43
CA ALA A 138 0.60 22.57 -15.97
C ALA A 138 1.78 22.35 -16.91
N THR A 139 2.91 21.96 -16.34
CA THR A 139 4.08 21.48 -17.08
C THR A 139 4.52 20.13 -16.54
N ARG A 140 5.01 19.26 -17.42
CA ARG A 140 5.55 17.94 -17.07
C ARG A 140 6.99 17.87 -17.54
N GLN A 141 7.88 17.48 -16.63
CA GLN A 141 9.30 17.29 -16.89
C GLN A 141 9.78 16.01 -16.19
N GLN A 142 11.05 15.69 -16.36
CA GLN A 142 11.65 14.49 -15.79
C GLN A 142 13.01 14.83 -15.19
N PHE A 143 13.25 14.34 -13.98
CA PHE A 143 14.57 14.40 -13.36
C PHE A 143 15.46 13.31 -13.96
N SER A 144 16.64 13.70 -14.41
CA SER A 144 17.68 12.77 -14.89
C SER A 144 18.81 12.68 -13.88
N ARG A 145 19.49 11.53 -13.84
CA ARG A 145 20.66 11.34 -12.97
C ARG A 145 21.88 12.08 -13.51
N ALA A 146 22.62 12.73 -12.61
CA ALA A 146 23.95 13.24 -12.87
C ALA A 146 25.01 12.13 -12.67
N ALA A 147 26.22 12.34 -13.21
CA ALA A 147 27.30 11.34 -13.17
C ALA A 147 27.83 11.09 -11.74
N ASP A 148 27.63 12.05 -10.83
CA ASP A 148 27.93 11.95 -9.40
C ASP A 148 26.84 11.20 -8.60
N GLY A 149 25.80 10.71 -9.27
CA GLY A 149 24.66 10.05 -8.65
C GLY A 149 23.59 11.01 -8.13
N GLY A 150 23.75 12.33 -8.23
CA GLY A 150 22.73 13.32 -7.87
C GLY A 150 21.57 13.38 -8.87
N TRP A 151 20.50 14.11 -8.52
CA TRP A 151 19.42 14.45 -9.45
C TRP A 151 19.73 15.79 -10.13
N ARG A 152 19.66 15.84 -11.47
CA ARG A 152 19.85 17.09 -12.21
C ARG A 152 18.66 18.04 -11.98
N PRO A 153 18.90 19.34 -11.79
CA PRO A 153 17.82 20.31 -11.61
C PRO A 153 16.91 20.38 -12.84
N VAL A 154 15.64 20.66 -12.59
CA VAL A 154 14.64 20.97 -13.62
C VAL A 154 14.28 22.45 -13.56
N PHE A 155 13.93 23.03 -14.70
CA PHE A 155 13.65 24.46 -14.82
C PHE A 155 12.22 24.66 -15.31
N VAL A 156 11.42 25.35 -14.51
CA VAL A 156 10.02 25.62 -14.83
C VAL A 156 9.85 27.11 -15.09
N GLU A 157 9.35 27.44 -16.28
CA GLU A 157 9.04 28.80 -16.67
C GLU A 157 7.63 29.20 -16.22
N PHE A 158 7.53 30.39 -15.64
CA PHE A 158 6.30 31.02 -15.20
C PHE A 158 6.19 32.41 -15.83
N SER A 159 4.97 32.88 -16.01
CA SER A 159 4.69 34.21 -16.54
C SER A 159 3.55 34.85 -15.75
N SER A 160 3.87 35.94 -15.07
CA SER A 160 2.87 36.75 -14.37
C SER A 160 2.29 37.85 -15.28
N ARG A 161 2.58 37.81 -16.58
CA ARG A 161 2.07 38.80 -17.54
C ARG A 161 0.56 38.69 -17.67
N GLY A 162 -0.14 39.80 -17.41
CA GLY A 162 -1.60 39.86 -17.46
C GLY A 162 -2.31 39.14 -16.30
N LYS A 163 -1.57 38.82 -15.22
CA LYS A 163 -2.12 38.26 -14.00
C LYS A 163 -2.29 39.35 -12.95
N GLU A 164 -3.29 39.21 -12.09
CA GLU A 164 -3.52 40.14 -10.99
C GLU A 164 -2.39 40.04 -9.95
N HIS A 165 -2.23 41.08 -9.14
CA HIS A 165 -1.29 41.01 -8.02
C HIS A 165 -1.88 40.13 -6.93
N GLY A 166 -1.07 39.32 -6.28
CA GLY A 166 -1.56 38.39 -5.26
C GLY A 166 -0.69 37.16 -5.09
N GLN A 167 -1.23 36.22 -4.32
CA GLN A 167 -0.61 34.94 -4.01
C GLN A 167 -1.06 33.89 -5.03
N TYR A 168 -0.10 33.25 -5.69
CA TYR A 168 -0.36 32.18 -6.64
C TYR A 168 0.18 30.86 -6.11
N GLN A 169 -0.71 29.87 -6.00
CA GLN A 169 -0.35 28.53 -5.60
C GLN A 169 0.38 27.81 -6.74
N ILE A 170 1.42 27.06 -6.37
CA ILE A 170 2.09 26.08 -7.21
C ILE A 170 1.94 24.72 -6.53
N SER A 171 1.33 23.78 -7.25
CA SER A 171 1.24 22.38 -6.81
C SER A 171 2.25 21.55 -7.59
N VAL A 172 3.09 20.80 -6.88
CA VAL A 172 4.10 19.91 -7.45
C VAL A 172 3.77 18.48 -7.09
N THR A 173 3.81 17.61 -8.10
CA THR A 173 3.70 16.16 -7.93
C THR A 173 4.94 15.51 -8.53
N VAL A 174 5.68 14.76 -7.72
CA VAL A 174 6.82 13.94 -8.16
C VAL A 174 6.38 12.48 -8.16
N THR A 175 6.56 11.76 -9.27
CA THR A 175 6.18 10.35 -9.39
C THR A 175 7.40 9.53 -9.76
N SER A 176 7.65 8.45 -9.01
CA SER A 176 8.65 7.45 -9.35
C SER A 176 8.02 6.34 -10.18
N MET A 177 8.64 6.04 -11.32
CA MET A 177 8.27 4.94 -12.20
C MET A 177 9.25 3.79 -12.01
N ALA A 178 8.74 2.58 -11.74
CA ALA A 178 9.49 1.33 -11.77
C ALA A 178 8.82 0.41 -12.80
N ASP A 179 9.57 -0.05 -13.80
CA ASP A 179 9.06 -0.91 -14.89
C ASP A 179 7.79 -0.35 -15.58
N GLY A 180 7.70 0.98 -15.73
CA GLY A 180 6.56 1.66 -16.35
C GLY A 180 5.33 1.82 -15.46
N VAL A 181 5.37 1.33 -14.21
CA VAL A 181 4.29 1.46 -13.21
C VAL A 181 4.68 2.49 -12.16
N PRO A 182 3.76 3.40 -11.76
CA PRO A 182 4.04 4.36 -10.69
C PRO A 182 4.22 3.63 -9.35
N ALA A 183 5.44 3.67 -8.82
CA ALA A 183 5.82 2.98 -7.59
C ALA A 183 5.60 3.86 -6.35
N ARG A 184 5.90 5.15 -6.43
CA ARG A 184 5.77 6.14 -5.35
C ARG A 184 5.37 7.50 -5.89
N ARG A 185 4.69 8.28 -5.07
CA ARG A 185 4.26 9.65 -5.40
C ARG A 185 4.55 10.55 -4.21
N TRP A 186 5.12 11.72 -4.48
CA TRP A 186 5.27 12.81 -3.52
C TRP A 186 4.52 14.04 -3.99
N GLU A 187 3.99 14.79 -3.04
CA GLU A 187 3.32 16.06 -3.30
C GLU A 187 3.92 17.16 -2.44
N SER A 188 3.99 18.35 -3.02
CA SER A 188 4.37 19.59 -2.35
C SER A 188 3.54 20.74 -2.90
N VAL A 189 3.19 21.69 -2.05
CA VAL A 189 2.44 22.88 -2.43
C VAL A 189 3.11 24.08 -1.79
N PHE A 190 3.42 25.08 -2.60
CA PHE A 190 3.98 26.34 -2.14
C PHE A 190 3.34 27.52 -2.87
N VAL A 191 3.60 28.73 -2.38
CA VAL A 191 2.98 29.96 -2.87
C VAL A 191 4.07 30.95 -3.27
N ILE A 192 3.87 31.58 -4.43
CA ILE A 192 4.68 32.72 -4.86
C ILE A 192 3.82 33.99 -4.93
N LEU A 193 4.43 35.11 -4.54
CA LEU A 193 3.79 36.42 -4.54
C LEU A 193 4.09 37.15 -5.84
N VAL A 194 3.04 37.54 -6.56
CA VAL A 194 3.13 38.45 -7.71
C VAL A 194 2.83 39.86 -7.21
N PRO A 195 3.82 40.78 -7.22
CA PRO A 195 3.60 42.14 -6.74
C PRO A 195 2.77 42.97 -7.74
N ARG A 196 2.27 44.12 -7.29
CA ARG A 196 1.53 45.05 -8.15
C ARG A 196 2.40 45.59 -9.28
N ALA A 197 1.80 45.85 -10.44
CA ALA A 197 2.50 46.40 -11.60
C ALA A 197 3.07 47.81 -11.34
N ASP A 198 2.47 48.57 -10.42
CA ASP A 198 2.90 49.90 -9.97
C ASP A 198 3.80 49.86 -8.72
N ALA A 199 4.09 48.68 -8.18
CA ALA A 199 4.91 48.57 -6.97
C ALA A 199 6.33 49.08 -7.25
N THR A 200 6.78 50.05 -6.45
CA THR A 200 8.16 50.54 -6.54
C THR A 200 9.14 49.45 -6.10
N LEU A 201 10.38 49.48 -6.60
CA LEU A 201 11.43 48.55 -6.18
C LEU A 201 11.63 48.58 -4.66
N THR A 202 11.44 49.74 -4.03
CA THR A 202 11.44 49.92 -2.57
C THR A 202 10.27 49.20 -1.89
N GLU A 203 9.06 49.21 -2.45
CA GLU A 203 7.91 48.45 -1.95
C GLU A 203 8.11 46.95 -2.09
N ILE A 204 8.57 46.49 -3.25
CA ILE A 204 8.89 45.08 -3.51
C ILE A 204 9.97 44.60 -2.54
N HIS A 205 11.04 45.39 -2.37
CA HIS A 205 12.12 45.09 -1.44
C HIS A 205 11.66 45.12 0.02
N ARG A 206 10.78 46.04 0.42
CA ARG A 206 10.24 46.10 1.79
C ARG A 206 9.35 44.90 2.12
N ILE A 207 8.49 44.49 1.19
CA ILE A 207 7.65 43.30 1.36
C ILE A 207 8.55 42.04 1.42
N PHE A 208 9.52 41.94 0.51
CA PHE A 208 10.54 40.90 0.48
C PHE A 208 11.29 40.77 1.82
N LEU A 209 11.85 41.88 2.32
CA LEU A 209 12.56 41.93 3.60
C LEU A 209 11.63 41.59 4.78
N SER A 210 10.35 41.95 4.73
CA SER A 210 9.39 41.60 5.79
C SER A 210 9.03 40.12 5.83
N THR A 211 9.16 39.41 4.70
CA THR A 211 8.90 37.96 4.59
C THR A 211 10.12 37.10 4.94
N HIS A 212 11.31 37.69 5.11
CA HIS A 212 12.53 36.98 5.49
C HIS A 212 12.93 37.38 6.92
N LYS A 213 13.52 36.45 7.68
CA LYS A 213 13.95 36.72 9.05
C LYS A 213 15.21 37.60 9.01
N ASN A 214 15.00 38.91 9.03
CA ASN A 214 16.09 39.88 9.01
C ASN A 214 16.55 40.21 10.43
N VAL A 215 17.87 40.37 10.60
CA VAL A 215 18.43 40.99 11.80
C VAL A 215 18.54 42.49 11.53
N ARG A 216 17.76 43.29 12.25
CA ARG A 216 17.79 44.76 12.10
C ARG A 216 18.61 45.38 13.22
N VAL A 217 19.63 46.15 12.86
CA VAL A 217 20.51 46.87 13.78
C VAL A 217 20.25 48.35 13.63
N MET A 218 19.75 48.97 14.69
CA MET A 218 19.38 50.39 14.69
C MET A 218 20.05 51.09 15.88
N ALA A 219 20.83 52.13 15.60
CA ALA A 219 21.49 52.98 16.59
C ALA A 219 21.01 54.43 16.43
N ASP A 220 20.50 55.01 17.51
CA ASP A 220 19.96 56.38 17.56
C ASP A 220 20.40 57.10 18.84
N ASP A 221 20.35 58.43 18.88
CA ASP A 221 20.74 59.28 20.04
C ASP A 221 22.11 58.93 20.66
N ALA A 222 23.18 58.98 19.85
CA ALA A 222 24.54 58.64 20.27
C ALA A 222 24.73 57.23 20.87
N SER A 223 23.77 56.32 20.67
CA SER A 223 23.89 54.93 21.09
C SER A 223 24.79 54.12 20.15
N ILE A 224 25.32 53.02 20.67
CA ILE A 224 26.15 52.09 19.90
C ILE A 224 25.46 50.73 19.87
N ALA A 225 25.08 50.27 18.68
CA ALA A 225 24.52 48.95 18.46
C ALA A 225 25.56 48.03 17.83
N ARG A 226 25.83 46.87 18.45
CA ARG A 226 26.81 45.90 17.97
C ARG A 226 26.16 44.55 17.70
N VAL A 227 26.41 43.98 16.54
CA VAL A 227 26.01 42.61 16.20
C VAL A 227 27.22 41.80 15.78
N HIS A 228 27.39 40.65 16.42
CA HIS A 228 28.38 39.63 16.08
C HIS A 228 27.62 38.40 15.59
N ALA A 229 27.83 38.02 14.33
CA ALA A 229 27.27 36.81 13.74
C ALA A 229 28.42 35.88 13.34
N GLN A 230 28.40 34.63 13.80
CA GLN A 230 29.34 33.60 13.34
C GLN A 230 28.81 33.04 12.01
N GLY A 231 29.63 33.16 10.96
CA GLY A 231 29.24 32.81 9.60
C GLY A 231 28.95 31.31 9.44
N GLY A 232 27.77 31.00 8.92
CA GLY A 232 27.33 29.64 8.58
C GLY A 232 26.08 29.66 7.71
N ASP A 233 25.14 30.54 8.01
CA ASP A 233 23.91 30.77 7.23
C ASP A 233 23.90 32.15 6.57
N SER A 234 23.20 32.25 5.43
CA SER A 234 22.93 33.52 4.74
C SER A 234 22.09 34.44 5.63
N LEU A 235 22.73 35.47 6.22
CA LEU A 235 22.06 36.47 7.05
C LEU A 235 21.87 37.77 6.25
N ASP A 236 20.64 38.28 6.20
CA ASP A 236 20.36 39.62 5.66
C ASP A 236 20.26 40.63 6.82
N ILE A 237 21.13 41.64 6.80
CA ILE A 237 21.34 42.57 7.93
C ILE A 237 21.04 44.00 7.47
N ASP A 238 19.95 44.58 7.98
CA ASP A 238 19.62 46.00 7.78
C ASP A 238 20.26 46.84 8.89
N VAL A 239 21.22 47.71 8.52
CA VAL A 239 21.99 48.55 9.45
C VAL A 239 21.63 50.01 9.23
N THR A 240 21.07 50.63 10.28
CA THR A 240 20.70 52.05 10.26
C THR A 240 21.29 52.78 11.46
N ALA A 241 21.98 53.89 11.20
CA ALA A 241 22.55 54.77 12.21
C ALA A 241 22.07 56.21 11.99
N ARG A 242 21.48 56.83 13.03
CA ARG A 242 20.93 58.20 13.01
C ARG A 242 21.37 58.97 14.25
N ASN A 243 21.30 60.31 14.21
CA ASN A 243 21.60 61.22 15.32
C ASN A 243 22.90 60.89 16.08
N ALA A 244 24.02 60.83 15.35
CA ALA A 244 25.34 60.48 15.88
C ALA A 244 25.46 59.07 16.50
N GLY A 245 24.50 58.18 16.27
CA GLY A 245 24.59 56.76 16.62
C GLY A 245 25.63 56.02 15.78
N ILE A 246 26.20 54.94 16.33
CA ILE A 246 27.19 54.10 15.66
C ILE A 246 26.66 52.66 15.63
N ALA A 247 26.45 52.12 14.43
CA ALA A 247 26.11 50.72 14.25
C ALA A 247 27.34 49.94 13.73
N HIS A 248 27.73 48.89 14.45
CA HIS A 248 28.90 48.08 14.14
C HIS A 248 28.50 46.62 13.95
N VAL A 249 28.67 46.10 12.74
CA VAL A 249 28.42 44.70 12.38
C VAL A 249 29.75 44.04 12.12
N ASN A 250 30.09 43.02 12.90
CA ASN A 250 31.29 42.22 12.66
C ASN A 250 30.89 40.85 12.07
N LEU A 251 31.31 40.60 10.84
CA LEU A 251 31.17 39.33 10.13
C LEU A 251 32.56 38.70 10.09
N ASP A 252 32.90 37.90 11.10
CA ASP A 252 34.19 37.22 11.16
C ASP A 252 34.22 36.08 10.11
N ALA A 253 34.52 36.42 8.86
CA ALA A 253 34.85 35.48 7.79
C ALA A 253 36.37 35.56 7.49
N PRO A 254 37.07 34.43 7.30
CA PRO A 254 38.46 34.45 6.87
C PRO A 254 38.57 35.13 5.49
N GLN A 255 39.66 35.89 5.28
CA GLN A 255 39.87 36.73 4.09
C GLN A 255 39.55 36.00 2.78
N GLY A 256 38.51 36.47 2.09
CA GLY A 256 38.04 35.95 0.81
C GLY A 256 36.97 36.86 0.23
N LYS A 257 36.89 36.91 -1.10
CA LYS A 257 35.96 37.76 -1.87
C LYS A 257 34.52 37.51 -1.41
N VAL A 258 33.86 38.57 -0.91
CA VAL A 258 32.42 38.55 -0.62
C VAL A 258 31.70 38.65 -1.95
N ASP A 259 31.24 37.50 -2.47
CA ASP A 259 30.37 37.50 -3.65
C ASP A 259 29.00 38.04 -3.26
N LEU A 260 28.73 39.28 -3.65
CA LEU A 260 27.39 39.87 -3.70
C LEU A 260 26.61 39.15 -4.82
N GLY A 261 26.18 37.93 -4.54
CA GLY A 261 25.31 37.16 -5.43
C GLY A 261 23.99 37.88 -5.63
N PHE A 262 23.48 37.88 -6.87
CA PHE A 262 22.13 38.35 -7.16
C PHE A 262 21.13 37.57 -6.29
N SER A 263 20.37 38.29 -5.46
CA SER A 263 19.48 37.73 -4.44
C SER A 263 18.22 37.10 -5.06
N THR A 264 18.34 35.96 -5.73
CA THR A 264 17.17 35.13 -6.02
C THR A 264 16.81 34.35 -4.76
N ILE A 265 15.51 34.27 -4.44
CA ILE A 265 15.04 33.53 -3.27
C ILE A 265 15.28 32.05 -3.51
N ALA A 266 15.80 31.38 -2.48
CA ALA A 266 15.89 29.94 -2.43
C ALA A 266 15.31 29.42 -1.11
N TRP A 267 14.56 28.33 -1.16
CA TRP A 267 13.95 27.70 -0.01
C TRP A 267 13.73 26.21 -0.25
N ASP A 268 13.50 25.45 0.82
CA ASP A 268 13.19 24.04 0.76
C ASP A 268 11.72 23.83 1.11
N GLU A 269 11.02 23.04 0.30
CA GLU A 269 9.67 22.57 0.58
C GLU A 269 9.67 21.08 0.86
N ASP A 270 8.75 20.66 1.73
CA ASP A 270 8.62 19.25 2.07
C ASP A 270 7.94 18.48 0.94
N LEU A 271 8.56 17.37 0.53
CA LEU A 271 7.94 16.39 -0.35
C LEU A 271 7.25 15.33 0.51
N ILE A 272 5.94 15.44 0.61
CA ILE A 272 5.11 14.52 1.39
C ILE A 272 4.83 13.30 0.54
N GLU A 273 5.24 12.13 1.00
CA GLU A 273 4.93 10.87 0.30
C GLU A 273 3.45 10.53 0.45
N ILE A 274 2.77 10.33 -0.69
CA ILE A 274 1.37 9.96 -0.76
C ILE A 274 1.26 8.48 -1.09
N ALA A 275 0.50 7.74 -0.28
CA ALA A 275 0.23 6.33 -0.53
C ALA A 275 -0.47 6.16 -1.88
N MET A 276 0.18 5.46 -2.80
CA MET A 276 -0.42 5.05 -4.06
C MET A 276 -1.33 3.83 -3.80
N PRO A 277 -2.51 3.72 -4.45
CA PRO A 277 -3.25 2.47 -4.46
C PRO A 277 -2.32 1.39 -5.00
N ARG A 278 -1.97 0.40 -4.19
CA ARG A 278 -1.22 -0.76 -4.67
C ARG A 278 -2.08 -1.44 -5.73
N MET A 279 -1.71 -1.27 -6.99
CA MET A 279 -2.23 -2.08 -8.07
C MET A 279 -1.62 -3.46 -7.86
N ALA A 280 -2.33 -4.32 -7.11
CA ALA A 280 -1.87 -5.67 -6.89
C ALA A 280 -1.67 -6.34 -8.27
N PRO A 281 -0.58 -7.11 -8.45
CA PRO A 281 -0.32 -7.73 -9.74
C PRO A 281 -1.55 -8.54 -10.16
N ALA A 282 -1.99 -8.33 -11.40
CA ALA A 282 -3.11 -9.05 -11.98
C ALA A 282 -2.84 -10.56 -11.89
N HIS A 283 -3.88 -11.34 -11.63
CA HIS A 283 -3.76 -12.80 -11.58
C HIS A 283 -3.25 -13.32 -12.95
N PRO A 284 -2.29 -14.27 -12.98
CA PRO A 284 -1.70 -14.76 -14.23
C PRO A 284 -2.71 -15.44 -15.16
N HIS A 285 -3.87 -15.84 -14.64
CA HIS A 285 -4.94 -16.45 -15.41
C HIS A 285 -6.30 -15.90 -14.96
N PRO A 286 -6.78 -14.76 -15.47
CA PRO A 286 -8.04 -14.20 -15.03
C PRO A 286 -9.19 -15.14 -15.39
N SER A 287 -10.03 -15.48 -14.42
CA SER A 287 -11.16 -16.39 -14.61
C SER A 287 -12.17 -16.23 -13.49
N ARG A 288 -13.45 -16.08 -13.82
CA ARG A 288 -14.56 -15.99 -12.85
C ARG A 288 -15.23 -17.33 -12.58
N MET A 289 -14.90 -18.35 -13.37
CA MET A 289 -15.41 -19.71 -13.21
C MET A 289 -14.28 -20.69 -13.47
N ALA A 290 -14.26 -21.79 -12.74
CA ALA A 290 -13.21 -22.80 -12.83
C ALA A 290 -13.65 -24.10 -12.17
N SER A 291 -12.82 -25.15 -12.25
CA SER A 291 -13.07 -26.38 -11.52
C SER A 291 -11.78 -27.10 -11.12
N PHE A 292 -11.79 -27.72 -9.94
CA PHE A 292 -10.88 -28.81 -9.64
C PHE A 292 -11.49 -30.13 -10.12
N VAL A 293 -10.75 -30.86 -10.93
CA VAL A 293 -11.14 -32.19 -11.43
C VAL A 293 -10.25 -33.23 -10.78
N ASN A 294 -10.84 -34.05 -9.91
CA ASN A 294 -10.17 -35.18 -9.29
C ASN A 294 -10.32 -36.42 -10.18
N ALA A 295 -9.21 -36.90 -10.74
CA ALA A 295 -9.25 -38.06 -11.64
C ALA A 295 -9.51 -39.40 -10.92
N ALA A 296 -9.17 -39.47 -9.63
CA ALA A 296 -9.26 -40.66 -8.80
C ALA A 296 -9.76 -40.28 -7.40
N PRO A 297 -11.08 -40.01 -7.24
CA PRO A 297 -11.63 -39.61 -5.97
C PRO A 297 -11.51 -40.74 -4.94
N ASP A 298 -10.82 -40.45 -3.83
CA ASP A 298 -10.82 -41.29 -2.64
C ASP A 298 -12.25 -41.43 -2.09
N ALA A 299 -12.49 -42.45 -1.27
CA ALA A 299 -13.80 -42.69 -0.68
C ALA A 299 -14.34 -41.45 0.06
N GLY A 300 -15.40 -40.84 -0.47
CA GLY A 300 -16.06 -39.66 0.11
C GLY A 300 -15.70 -38.31 -0.51
N ALA A 301 -14.66 -38.23 -1.36
CA ALA A 301 -14.32 -37.00 -2.09
C ALA A 301 -15.21 -36.77 -3.31
N GLN A 302 -15.39 -35.51 -3.70
CA GLN A 302 -16.06 -35.15 -4.94
C GLN A 302 -15.14 -35.34 -6.15
N ARG A 303 -15.73 -35.78 -7.25
CA ARG A 303 -15.08 -35.78 -8.57
C ARG A 303 -14.77 -34.35 -9.03
N HIS A 304 -15.71 -33.43 -8.85
CA HIS A 304 -15.57 -32.03 -9.25
C HIS A 304 -15.83 -31.07 -8.09
N ILE A 305 -14.92 -30.11 -7.90
CA ILE A 305 -15.19 -28.90 -7.11
C ILE A 305 -15.36 -27.78 -8.13
N ARG A 306 -16.57 -27.24 -8.24
CA ARG A 306 -16.92 -26.18 -9.19
C ARG A 306 -16.78 -24.83 -8.51
N LEU A 307 -16.10 -23.88 -9.14
CA LEU A 307 -15.80 -22.56 -8.59
C LEU A 307 -16.51 -21.48 -9.39
N PHE A 308 -17.22 -20.59 -8.71
CA PHE A 308 -17.92 -19.44 -9.30
C PHE A 308 -17.63 -18.20 -8.46
N ALA A 309 -17.03 -17.17 -9.07
CA ALA A 309 -16.76 -15.88 -8.46
C ALA A 309 -17.65 -14.82 -9.12
N MET A 310 -18.83 -14.59 -8.55
CA MET A 310 -19.90 -13.79 -9.16
C MET A 310 -20.70 -13.06 -8.09
N ASP A 311 -21.14 -11.83 -8.38
CA ASP A 311 -22.04 -11.09 -7.48
C ASP A 311 -23.40 -11.77 -7.34
N GLU A 312 -23.85 -12.36 -8.46
CA GLU A 312 -25.06 -13.15 -8.57
C GLU A 312 -24.75 -14.51 -9.25
N CYS A 313 -25.00 -15.60 -8.53
CA CYS A 313 -24.81 -16.96 -9.02
C CYS A 313 -26.16 -17.62 -9.28
N VAL A 314 -26.44 -17.91 -10.56
CA VAL A 314 -27.69 -18.51 -11.00
C VAL A 314 -27.52 -20.02 -11.03
N ILE A 315 -28.44 -20.72 -10.40
CA ILE A 315 -28.50 -22.18 -10.31
C ILE A 315 -29.69 -22.65 -11.14
N GLY A 316 -29.49 -23.67 -11.96
CA GLY A 316 -30.55 -24.18 -12.79
C GLY A 316 -30.24 -25.48 -13.50
N ARG A 317 -31.05 -25.78 -14.51
CA ARG A 317 -30.98 -27.02 -15.28
C ARG A 317 -29.70 -27.08 -16.10
N PHE A 318 -29.11 -28.26 -16.20
CA PHE A 318 -28.07 -28.51 -17.19
C PHE A 318 -28.61 -28.37 -18.61
N GLU A 319 -28.03 -27.43 -19.35
CA GLU A 319 -28.32 -27.14 -20.76
C GLU A 319 -26.99 -27.07 -21.50
N LEU A 320 -26.89 -27.80 -22.62
CA LEU A 320 -25.65 -27.85 -23.39
C LEU A 320 -25.45 -26.58 -24.23
N VAL A 321 -26.55 -25.98 -24.70
CA VAL A 321 -26.55 -24.83 -25.60
C VAL A 321 -27.21 -23.66 -24.88
N ASP A 322 -26.49 -22.53 -24.82
CA ASP A 322 -26.90 -21.26 -24.21
C ASP A 322 -27.56 -21.42 -22.84
N PRO A 323 -26.87 -22.05 -21.86
CA PRO A 323 -27.44 -22.25 -20.55
C PRO A 323 -27.77 -20.92 -19.88
N GLU A 324 -28.98 -20.79 -19.35
CA GLU A 324 -29.40 -19.57 -18.64
C GLU A 324 -28.81 -19.46 -17.21
N ALA A 325 -28.17 -20.52 -16.71
CA ALA A 325 -27.60 -20.65 -15.37
C ALA A 325 -26.08 -20.84 -15.39
N HIS A 326 -25.43 -20.48 -14.27
CA HIS A 326 -24.00 -20.71 -14.06
C HIS A 326 -23.75 -22.10 -13.45
N VAL A 327 -24.57 -22.48 -12.45
CA VAL A 327 -24.54 -23.82 -11.85
C VAL A 327 -25.54 -24.70 -12.58
N LEU A 328 -25.03 -25.69 -13.31
CA LEU A 328 -25.76 -26.58 -14.20
C LEU A 328 -26.04 -27.90 -13.49
N LEU A 329 -27.28 -28.10 -13.09
CA LEU A 329 -27.69 -29.24 -12.29
C LEU A 329 -28.36 -30.32 -13.15
N THR A 330 -27.94 -31.56 -12.92
CA THR A 330 -28.61 -32.76 -13.45
C THR A 330 -29.14 -33.62 -12.30
N HIS A 331 -30.23 -34.35 -12.55
CA HIS A 331 -30.74 -35.40 -11.66
C HIS A 331 -29.83 -36.63 -11.72
N TYR A 332 -29.55 -37.21 -10.55
CA TYR A 332 -28.83 -38.47 -10.41
C TYR A 332 -29.75 -39.53 -9.80
N ALA A 333 -29.74 -40.72 -10.37
CA ALA A 333 -30.31 -41.93 -9.78
C ALA A 333 -29.17 -42.88 -9.36
N GLU A 334 -29.51 -44.06 -8.84
CA GLU A 334 -28.53 -45.04 -8.37
C GLU A 334 -27.55 -45.51 -9.45
N ASP A 335 -27.99 -45.54 -10.70
CA ASP A 335 -27.23 -45.91 -11.90
C ASP A 335 -26.46 -44.75 -12.53
N GLY A 336 -26.60 -43.52 -12.01
CA GLY A 336 -25.81 -42.36 -12.42
C GLY A 336 -26.64 -41.16 -12.90
N GLN A 337 -26.07 -40.39 -13.82
CA GLN A 337 -26.64 -39.12 -14.29
C GLN A 337 -27.76 -39.33 -15.32
N HIS A 338 -28.91 -38.67 -15.13
CA HIS A 338 -30.08 -38.77 -16.01
C HIS A 338 -30.48 -37.41 -16.61
N PRO A 339 -29.82 -36.96 -17.69
CA PRO A 339 -30.09 -35.64 -18.30
C PRO A 339 -31.51 -35.53 -18.88
N ASN A 340 -32.06 -36.63 -19.42
CA ASN A 340 -33.40 -36.64 -20.03
C ASN A 340 -34.53 -37.01 -19.05
N GLY A 341 -34.19 -37.28 -17.79
CA GLY A 341 -35.13 -37.73 -16.75
C GLY A 341 -35.77 -36.58 -15.97
N LEU A 342 -35.69 -36.65 -14.65
CA LEU A 342 -36.26 -35.63 -13.75
C LEU A 342 -35.53 -34.27 -13.82
N THR A 343 -34.37 -34.20 -14.49
CA THR A 343 -33.66 -32.94 -14.80
C THR A 343 -34.57 -31.88 -15.45
N ARG A 344 -35.55 -32.29 -16.26
CA ARG A 344 -36.56 -31.36 -16.85
C ARG A 344 -37.47 -30.66 -15.82
N ARG A 345 -37.44 -31.09 -14.56
CA ARG A 345 -38.15 -30.48 -13.42
C ARG A 345 -37.31 -29.43 -12.69
N VAL A 346 -36.08 -29.21 -13.14
CA VAL A 346 -35.30 -28.04 -12.81
C VAL A 346 -35.53 -27.00 -13.93
N SER A 347 -35.89 -25.77 -13.60
CA SER A 347 -35.93 -24.64 -14.54
C SER A 347 -34.52 -24.25 -15.03
N GLY A 348 -34.41 -23.73 -16.26
CA GLY A 348 -33.15 -23.18 -16.80
C GLY A 348 -32.52 -22.15 -15.86
N ARG A 349 -33.33 -21.21 -15.35
CA ARG A 349 -33.05 -20.42 -14.14
C ARG A 349 -33.95 -20.86 -13.00
N HIS A 350 -33.38 -21.48 -11.98
CA HIS A 350 -34.15 -22.07 -10.89
C HIS A 350 -34.05 -21.27 -9.60
N ALA A 351 -32.83 -20.98 -9.17
CA ALA A 351 -32.56 -20.22 -7.97
C ALA A 351 -31.40 -19.26 -8.21
N VAL A 352 -31.33 -18.24 -7.38
CA VAL A 352 -30.26 -17.23 -7.45
C VAL A 352 -29.65 -17.09 -6.07
N ILE A 353 -28.32 -17.18 -5.98
CA ILE A 353 -27.57 -16.91 -4.74
C ILE A 353 -26.77 -15.62 -4.93
N ARG A 354 -26.89 -14.70 -3.98
CA ARG A 354 -26.19 -13.41 -3.99
C ARG A 354 -25.74 -12.99 -2.60
N ARG A 355 -24.82 -12.03 -2.54
CA ARG A 355 -24.40 -11.43 -1.26
C ARG A 355 -25.57 -10.66 -0.64
N ALA A 356 -25.82 -10.90 0.64
CA ALA A 356 -26.81 -10.16 1.42
C ALA A 356 -26.25 -8.79 1.85
N VAL A 357 -27.12 -7.78 1.93
CA VAL A 357 -26.75 -6.40 2.32
C VAL A 357 -26.10 -6.35 3.70
N GLN A 358 -26.62 -7.14 4.64
CA GLN A 358 -26.15 -7.22 6.02
C GLN A 358 -24.97 -8.21 6.20
N GLY A 359 -24.21 -8.48 5.13
CA GLY A 359 -23.15 -9.51 5.07
C GLY A 359 -23.73 -10.92 4.91
N GLY A 360 -22.96 -11.92 4.45
CA GLY A 360 -23.42 -13.30 4.17
C GLY A 360 -24.16 -13.46 2.82
N PHE A 361 -24.97 -14.51 2.67
CA PHE A 361 -25.58 -14.89 1.38
C PHE A 361 -27.08 -15.20 1.49
N ASP A 362 -27.86 -14.75 0.51
CA ASP A 362 -29.27 -15.06 0.37
C ASP A 362 -29.52 -15.92 -0.87
N ILE A 363 -30.54 -16.77 -0.82
CA ILE A 363 -31.07 -17.53 -1.96
C ILE A 363 -32.48 -17.04 -2.31
N GLU A 364 -32.78 -16.94 -3.60
CA GLU A 364 -34.09 -16.55 -4.12
C GLU A 364 -34.61 -17.62 -5.09
N ASP A 365 -35.89 -17.99 -4.96
CA ASP A 365 -36.58 -18.86 -5.91
C ASP A 365 -37.14 -18.07 -7.10
N VAL A 366 -36.64 -18.35 -8.29
CA VAL A 366 -37.11 -17.76 -9.56
C VAL A 366 -37.76 -18.80 -10.48
N SER A 367 -37.90 -20.03 -9.99
CA SER A 367 -38.26 -21.20 -10.79
C SER A 367 -39.74 -21.29 -11.14
N ARG A 368 -40.06 -22.28 -11.98
CA ARG A 368 -41.43 -22.74 -12.23
C ARG A 368 -41.91 -23.78 -11.20
N TYR A 369 -41.00 -24.55 -10.61
CA TYR A 369 -41.31 -25.77 -9.85
C TYR A 369 -41.12 -25.64 -8.34
N GLY A 370 -40.67 -24.48 -7.88
CA GLY A 370 -40.46 -24.15 -6.47
C GLY A 370 -39.15 -24.69 -5.93
N VAL A 371 -38.51 -23.90 -5.06
CA VAL A 371 -37.38 -24.32 -4.22
C VAL A 371 -37.88 -24.59 -2.81
N LEU A 372 -37.53 -25.73 -2.20
CA LEU A 372 -37.75 -25.96 -0.78
C LEU A 372 -36.47 -25.69 0.00
N LEU A 373 -36.57 -24.87 1.03
CA LEU A 373 -35.53 -24.65 2.02
C LEU A 373 -35.96 -25.33 3.31
N ASP A 374 -35.19 -26.33 3.76
CA ASP A 374 -35.53 -27.19 4.90
C ASP A 374 -36.95 -27.80 4.78
N GLY A 375 -37.38 -28.10 3.55
CA GLY A 375 -38.70 -28.67 3.25
C GLY A 375 -39.85 -27.65 3.13
N VAL A 376 -39.58 -26.35 3.30
CA VAL A 376 -40.58 -25.28 3.20
C VAL A 376 -40.32 -24.45 1.95
N TRP A 377 -41.36 -24.16 1.17
CA TRP A 377 -41.26 -23.20 0.06
C TRP A 377 -41.37 -21.77 0.63
N PRO A 378 -40.33 -20.93 0.53
CA PRO A 378 -40.37 -19.56 1.07
C PRO A 378 -41.23 -18.59 0.25
N GLY A 379 -41.70 -19.01 -0.93
CA GLY A 379 -42.38 -18.16 -1.89
C GLY A 379 -41.46 -17.69 -3.00
N LYS A 380 -42.04 -17.43 -4.17
CA LYS A 380 -41.31 -16.99 -5.35
C LYS A 380 -40.81 -15.55 -5.15
N HIS A 381 -39.59 -15.27 -5.60
CA HIS A 381 -38.92 -13.97 -5.49
C HIS A 381 -38.76 -13.45 -4.04
N GLN A 382 -38.81 -14.35 -3.07
CA GLN A 382 -38.55 -14.02 -1.66
C GLN A 382 -37.12 -14.43 -1.32
N PRO A 383 -36.20 -13.47 -1.09
CA PRO A 383 -34.84 -13.80 -0.68
C PRO A 383 -34.85 -14.36 0.74
N VAL A 384 -34.16 -15.49 0.92
CA VAL A 384 -34.00 -16.14 2.22
C VAL A 384 -32.54 -16.28 2.56
N ARG A 385 -32.20 -15.89 3.79
CA ARG A 385 -30.85 -16.00 4.31
C ARG A 385 -30.39 -17.45 4.39
N LEU A 386 -29.27 -17.76 3.73
CA LEU A 386 -28.61 -19.07 3.84
C LEU A 386 -28.02 -19.25 5.24
N ARG A 387 -28.10 -20.48 5.74
CA ARG A 387 -27.54 -20.93 7.03
C ARG A 387 -26.80 -22.23 6.82
N GLN A 388 -25.71 -22.45 7.56
CA GLN A 388 -25.01 -23.74 7.51
C GLN A 388 -25.96 -24.87 7.95
N GLY A 389 -25.93 -25.99 7.25
CA GLY A 389 -26.83 -27.14 7.42
C GLY A 389 -28.18 -27.00 6.71
N MET A 390 -28.50 -25.84 6.13
CA MET A 390 -29.75 -25.67 5.38
C MET A 390 -29.79 -26.60 4.16
N ARG A 391 -30.89 -27.33 4.01
CA ARG A 391 -31.14 -28.21 2.87
C ARG A 391 -31.93 -27.46 1.80
N ILE A 392 -31.44 -27.52 0.56
CA ILE A 392 -32.03 -26.85 -0.61
C ILE A 392 -32.48 -27.94 -1.59
N GLU A 393 -33.79 -28.11 -1.75
CA GLU A 393 -34.37 -28.99 -2.78
C GLU A 393 -34.89 -28.15 -3.94
N LEU A 394 -34.38 -28.40 -5.15
CA LEU A 394 -34.69 -27.62 -6.34
C LEU A 394 -36.00 -28.05 -6.99
N THR A 395 -36.92 -28.70 -6.27
CA THR A 395 -38.24 -29.04 -6.79
C THR A 395 -39.20 -29.23 -5.62
N ALA A 396 -40.23 -28.40 -5.52
CA ALA A 396 -41.28 -28.56 -4.50
C ALA A 396 -42.28 -29.69 -4.82
N SER A 397 -42.44 -30.00 -6.11
CA SER A 397 -43.44 -30.97 -6.60
C SER A 397 -42.98 -32.43 -6.58
N ILE A 398 -41.68 -32.70 -6.63
CA ILE A 398 -41.09 -34.03 -6.68
C ILE A 398 -39.83 -33.98 -5.82
N LYS A 399 -39.81 -34.78 -4.75
CA LYS A 399 -38.68 -34.81 -3.83
C LYS A 399 -37.47 -35.50 -4.46
N GLY A 400 -36.27 -35.08 -4.04
CA GLY A 400 -35.02 -35.77 -4.35
C GLY A 400 -34.49 -35.57 -5.77
N VAL A 401 -35.06 -34.66 -6.58
CA VAL A 401 -34.56 -34.40 -7.95
C VAL A 401 -33.13 -33.85 -7.92
N VAL A 402 -32.93 -32.74 -7.21
CA VAL A 402 -31.61 -32.24 -6.84
C VAL A 402 -31.70 -31.72 -5.43
N THR A 403 -30.84 -32.23 -4.55
CA THR A 403 -30.76 -31.79 -3.16
C THR A 403 -29.35 -31.34 -2.85
N LEU A 404 -29.25 -30.09 -2.39
CA LEU A 404 -28.01 -29.48 -1.93
C LEU A 404 -28.09 -29.22 -0.43
N GLU A 405 -26.93 -29.16 0.22
CA GLU A 405 -26.78 -28.70 1.60
C GLU A 405 -25.77 -27.56 1.68
N VAL A 406 -26.09 -26.52 2.43
CA VAL A 406 -25.18 -25.42 2.75
C VAL A 406 -24.15 -25.90 3.76
N SER A 407 -23.03 -26.39 3.25
CA SER A 407 -22.00 -27.05 4.06
C SER A 407 -21.03 -26.08 4.76
N ALA A 408 -20.90 -24.84 4.28
CA ALA A 408 -20.13 -23.77 4.94
C ALA A 408 -20.59 -22.38 4.47
N ILE A 409 -20.53 -21.39 5.36
CA ILE A 409 -20.70 -19.97 5.03
C ILE A 409 -19.45 -19.22 5.50
N MET A 410 -18.63 -18.81 4.55
CA MET A 410 -17.39 -18.07 4.76
C MET A 410 -17.63 -16.55 4.60
N PRO A 411 -16.72 -15.70 5.12
CA PRO A 411 -16.81 -14.25 4.92
C PRO A 411 -16.85 -13.84 3.45
N HIS A 412 -16.23 -14.63 2.56
CA HIS A 412 -16.09 -14.38 1.13
C HIS A 412 -16.85 -15.34 0.23
N GLY A 413 -17.61 -16.30 0.76
CA GLY A 413 -18.26 -17.31 -0.07
C GLY A 413 -19.16 -18.31 0.66
N VAL A 414 -19.84 -19.16 -0.09
CA VAL A 414 -20.65 -20.28 0.41
C VAL A 414 -20.25 -21.57 -0.31
N ILE A 415 -20.25 -22.69 0.42
CA ILE A 415 -19.97 -24.03 -0.14
C ILE A 415 -21.23 -24.87 -0.08
N LEU A 416 -21.65 -25.41 -1.22
CA LEU A 416 -22.80 -26.29 -1.36
C LEU A 416 -22.36 -27.71 -1.73
N HIS A 417 -22.88 -28.70 -1.02
CA HIS A 417 -22.67 -30.12 -1.32
C HIS A 417 -23.94 -30.76 -1.84
N ARG A 418 -23.83 -31.67 -2.81
CA ARG A 418 -24.95 -32.56 -3.16
C ARG A 418 -25.18 -33.58 -2.05
N THR A 419 -26.44 -33.83 -1.72
CA THR A 419 -26.85 -34.86 -0.75
C THR A 419 -27.77 -35.93 -1.36
N ASP A 420 -28.03 -35.83 -2.67
CA ASP A 420 -28.71 -36.84 -3.48
C ASP A 420 -27.75 -37.94 -3.98
N HIS A 421 -28.20 -38.80 -4.91
CA HIS A 421 -27.37 -39.86 -5.49
C HIS A 421 -26.09 -39.34 -6.17
N GLY A 422 -26.04 -38.05 -6.52
CA GLY A 422 -24.88 -37.36 -7.07
C GLY A 422 -23.90 -36.80 -6.02
N ARG A 423 -24.02 -37.16 -4.72
CA ARG A 423 -23.17 -36.61 -3.62
C ARG A 423 -21.66 -36.68 -3.83
N HIS A 424 -21.17 -37.61 -4.66
CA HIS A 424 -19.75 -37.76 -4.98
C HIS A 424 -19.38 -37.15 -6.34
N ALA A 425 -20.35 -36.68 -7.12
CA ALA A 425 -20.09 -36.07 -8.41
C ALA A 425 -19.53 -34.65 -8.22
N GLU A 426 -20.20 -33.82 -7.44
CA GLU A 426 -19.93 -32.38 -7.43
C GLU A 426 -20.14 -31.71 -6.07
N CYS A 427 -19.34 -30.69 -5.80
CA CYS A 427 -19.64 -29.63 -4.83
C CYS A 427 -19.34 -28.26 -5.45
N PHE A 428 -19.95 -27.20 -4.90
CA PHE A 428 -19.95 -25.87 -5.51
C PHE A 428 -19.43 -24.82 -4.53
N TYR A 429 -18.46 -24.02 -4.97
CA TYR A 429 -18.00 -22.81 -4.29
C TYR A 429 -18.61 -21.62 -5.01
N ILE A 430 -19.37 -20.83 -4.27
CA ILE A 430 -19.89 -19.55 -4.75
C ILE A 430 -19.19 -18.47 -3.93
N LEU A 431 -18.25 -17.78 -4.57
CA LEU A 431 -17.37 -16.80 -3.98
C LEU A 431 -17.77 -15.40 -4.45
N MET A 432 -17.51 -14.41 -3.60
CA MET A 432 -17.58 -13.03 -4.03
C MET A 432 -16.41 -12.72 -4.98
N PRO A 433 -16.68 -12.05 -6.12
CA PRO A 433 -15.63 -11.65 -7.01
C PRO A 433 -14.76 -10.60 -6.34
N ASP A 434 -13.49 -10.61 -6.72
CA ASP A 434 -12.46 -9.68 -6.27
C ASP A 434 -12.44 -9.32 -4.78
N THR A 435 -12.71 -10.31 -3.91
CA THR A 435 -12.82 -10.13 -2.47
C THR A 435 -11.86 -11.04 -1.71
N HIS A 436 -10.89 -10.42 -1.04
CA HIS A 436 -9.97 -11.11 -0.13
C HIS A 436 -10.49 -11.02 1.33
N PRO A 437 -10.68 -12.16 2.05
CA PRO A 437 -11.29 -12.20 3.38
C PRO A 437 -10.37 -11.72 4.53
N GLY A 438 -9.11 -11.41 4.23
CA GLY A 438 -8.07 -11.08 5.22
C GLY A 438 -7.34 -12.31 5.73
N TYR A 439 -6.17 -12.11 6.33
CA TYR A 439 -5.40 -13.14 7.03
C TYR A 439 -4.99 -12.64 8.43
N PRO A 440 -5.19 -13.44 9.50
CA PRO A 440 -5.86 -14.74 9.51
C PRO A 440 -7.33 -14.62 9.10
N MET A 441 -7.85 -15.68 8.47
CA MET A 441 -9.24 -15.70 8.04
C MET A 441 -10.17 -15.64 9.27
N PRO A 442 -11.22 -14.80 9.26
CA PRO A 442 -12.22 -14.79 10.33
C PRO A 442 -12.83 -16.18 10.52
N PRO A 443 -13.08 -16.61 11.77
CA PRO A 443 -13.66 -17.92 12.02
C PRO A 443 -15.04 -18.04 11.37
N PHE A 444 -15.30 -19.21 10.79
CA PHE A 444 -16.57 -19.52 10.16
C PHE A 444 -17.00 -20.95 10.48
N ILE A 445 -18.29 -21.21 10.37
CA ILE A 445 -18.86 -22.53 10.65
C ILE A 445 -18.88 -23.34 9.35
N ALA A 446 -18.35 -24.55 9.42
CA ALA A 446 -18.32 -25.50 8.31
C ALA A 446 -18.61 -26.92 8.83
N THR A 447 -19.27 -27.71 8.00
CA THR A 447 -19.35 -29.17 8.19
C THR A 447 -17.96 -29.80 8.09
N PRO A 448 -17.74 -31.01 8.66
CA PRO A 448 -16.45 -31.70 8.54
C PRO A 448 -15.99 -31.89 7.10
N GLN A 449 -16.93 -32.17 6.18
CA GLN A 449 -16.63 -32.34 4.76
C GLN A 449 -16.13 -31.03 4.13
N ALA A 450 -16.84 -29.92 4.35
CA ALA A 450 -16.40 -28.62 3.83
C ALA A 450 -15.09 -28.13 4.47
N GLY A 451 -14.85 -28.44 5.75
CA GLY A 451 -13.59 -28.12 6.44
C GLY A 451 -12.37 -28.84 5.86
N ALA A 452 -12.58 -30.01 5.23
CA ALA A 452 -11.53 -30.78 4.57
C ALA A 452 -11.20 -30.31 3.14
N LEU A 453 -12.00 -29.41 2.56
CA LEU A 453 -11.78 -28.88 1.21
C LEU A 453 -10.72 -27.76 1.19
N PRO A 454 -10.12 -27.45 0.02
CA PRO A 454 -9.13 -26.37 -0.07
C PRO A 454 -9.79 -25.01 0.16
N LEU A 455 -9.02 -24.10 0.78
CA LEU A 455 -9.47 -22.74 1.00
C LEU A 455 -9.18 -21.89 -0.24
N ILE A 456 -10.23 -21.49 -0.94
CA ILE A 456 -10.17 -20.76 -2.20
C ILE A 456 -10.67 -19.35 -2.00
N VAL A 457 -9.96 -18.37 -2.54
CA VAL A 457 -10.35 -16.96 -2.61
C VAL A 457 -10.33 -16.51 -4.07
N HIS A 458 -11.02 -15.42 -4.38
CA HIS A 458 -10.96 -14.81 -5.71
C HIS A 458 -10.60 -13.33 -5.56
N HIS A 459 -9.42 -12.93 -6.06
CA HIS A 459 -8.99 -11.53 -6.12
C HIS A 459 -8.00 -11.30 -7.25
N ASN A 460 -7.85 -10.03 -7.63
CA ASN A 460 -7.05 -9.60 -8.77
C ASN A 460 -7.45 -10.31 -10.08
N GLY A 461 -8.75 -10.62 -10.23
CA GLY A 461 -9.33 -11.22 -11.43
C GLY A 461 -9.26 -12.74 -11.53
N GLY A 462 -8.73 -13.47 -10.54
CA GLY A 462 -8.68 -14.94 -10.59
C GLY A 462 -8.68 -15.64 -9.25
N PHE A 463 -8.62 -16.98 -9.29
CA PHE A 463 -8.70 -17.83 -8.11
C PHE A 463 -7.33 -18.08 -7.49
N TRP A 464 -7.27 -18.03 -6.16
CA TRP A 464 -6.08 -18.35 -5.38
C TRP A 464 -6.40 -19.41 -4.34
N HIS A 465 -5.44 -20.29 -4.11
CA HIS A 465 -5.41 -21.14 -2.93
C HIS A 465 -4.73 -20.39 -1.79
N MET A 466 -5.34 -20.37 -0.61
CA MET A 466 -4.75 -19.80 0.60
C MET A 466 -4.40 -20.90 1.61
N ASP A 467 -3.13 -21.04 1.95
CA ASP A 467 -2.69 -21.92 3.03
C ASP A 467 -3.11 -21.32 4.39
N GLN A 468 -3.96 -22.03 5.12
CA GLN A 468 -4.50 -21.58 6.41
C GLN A 468 -3.42 -21.42 7.50
N LEU A 469 -2.30 -22.12 7.41
CA LEU A 469 -1.24 -22.07 8.44
C LEU A 469 -0.26 -20.92 8.20
N SER A 470 0.10 -20.68 6.94
CA SER A 470 1.12 -19.68 6.58
C SER A 470 0.54 -18.37 6.05
N GLY A 471 -0.72 -18.36 5.61
CA GLY A 471 -1.32 -17.25 4.88
C GLY A 471 -0.76 -17.09 3.46
N LYS A 472 0.07 -18.03 3.00
CA LYS A 472 0.64 -17.98 1.66
C LYS A 472 -0.45 -18.24 0.62
N GLU A 473 -0.54 -17.34 -0.34
CA GLU A 473 -1.43 -17.47 -1.48
C GLU A 473 -0.69 -18.04 -2.70
N THR A 474 -1.34 -18.95 -3.39
CA THR A 474 -0.84 -19.53 -4.65
C THR A 474 -1.90 -19.33 -5.74
N ALA A 475 -1.52 -18.62 -6.80
CA ALA A 475 -2.36 -18.41 -7.97
C ALA A 475 -2.76 -19.76 -8.59
N LEU A 476 -4.03 -19.93 -8.93
CA LEU A 476 -4.55 -21.15 -9.53
C LEU A 476 -4.76 -20.96 -11.03
N ALA A 477 -3.96 -21.70 -11.80
CA ALA A 477 -4.02 -21.76 -13.26
C ALA A 477 -3.83 -23.21 -13.73
N PRO A 478 -4.20 -23.56 -14.96
CA PRO A 478 -4.07 -24.93 -15.47
C PRO A 478 -2.66 -25.54 -15.36
N ALA A 479 -1.61 -24.70 -15.43
CA ALA A 479 -0.21 -25.10 -15.29
C ALA A 479 0.29 -25.15 -13.83
N THR A 480 -0.55 -24.86 -12.85
CA THR A 480 -0.15 -24.77 -11.43
C THR A 480 0.06 -26.16 -10.85
N THR A 481 1.17 -26.36 -10.14
CA THR A 481 1.44 -27.61 -9.43
C THR A 481 0.67 -27.66 -8.12
N LEU A 482 -0.23 -28.65 -7.98
CA LEU A 482 -1.17 -28.72 -6.86
C LEU A 482 -0.73 -29.67 -5.72
N ASP A 483 0.25 -30.54 -5.95
CA ASP A 483 0.64 -31.62 -5.01
C ASP A 483 1.14 -31.13 -3.64
N LYS A 484 1.55 -29.86 -3.55
CA LYS A 484 2.05 -29.23 -2.33
C LYS A 484 1.01 -28.35 -1.63
N LEU A 485 -0.17 -28.19 -2.23
CA LEU A 485 -1.22 -27.33 -1.67
C LEU A 485 -2.01 -28.09 -0.61
N SER A 486 -2.19 -27.45 0.54
CA SER A 486 -2.93 -28.02 1.65
C SER A 486 -4.38 -28.32 1.24
N ARG A 487 -4.89 -29.49 1.62
CA ARG A 487 -6.29 -29.91 1.41
C ARG A 487 -6.72 -30.01 -0.05
N VAL A 488 -5.78 -30.05 -0.99
CA VAL A 488 -6.06 -30.44 -2.37
C VAL A 488 -5.85 -31.95 -2.50
N PRO A 489 -6.86 -32.74 -2.91
CA PRO A 489 -6.70 -34.17 -3.10
C PRO A 489 -5.63 -34.52 -4.12
N ARG A 490 -4.98 -35.68 -3.95
CA ARG A 490 -4.05 -36.21 -4.96
C ARG A 490 -4.79 -36.44 -6.28
N HIS A 491 -4.06 -36.41 -7.39
CA HIS A 491 -4.63 -36.60 -8.74
C HIS A 491 -5.68 -35.56 -9.14
N THR A 492 -5.63 -34.38 -8.53
CA THR A 492 -6.45 -33.24 -8.89
C THR A 492 -5.74 -32.36 -9.91
N ARG A 493 -6.46 -31.89 -10.93
CA ARG A 493 -6.01 -30.81 -11.83
C ARG A 493 -6.94 -29.61 -11.72
N PHE A 494 -6.41 -28.41 -11.95
CA PHE A 494 -7.20 -27.19 -12.10
C PHE A 494 -7.58 -27.00 -13.57
N ALA A 495 -8.85 -26.71 -13.82
CA ALA A 495 -9.37 -26.33 -15.13
C ALA A 495 -9.95 -24.92 -15.05
N ALA A 496 -9.65 -24.10 -16.06
CA ALA A 496 -10.13 -22.72 -16.15
C ALA A 496 -11.60 -22.59 -16.60
N GLU A 497 -12.28 -23.73 -16.76
CA GLU A 497 -13.69 -23.81 -17.10
C GLU A 497 -14.43 -24.53 -15.97
N PRO A 498 -15.69 -24.17 -15.70
CA PRO A 498 -16.47 -24.83 -14.67
C PRO A 498 -16.86 -26.25 -15.06
N TYR A 499 -17.06 -26.58 -16.34
CA TYR A 499 -17.49 -27.92 -16.82
C TYR A 499 -16.56 -28.48 -17.91
N PRO A 500 -15.27 -28.72 -17.64
CA PRO A 500 -14.29 -29.13 -18.66
C PRO A 500 -14.56 -30.51 -19.28
N GLU A 501 -15.45 -31.31 -18.68
CA GLU A 501 -15.93 -32.57 -19.23
C GLU A 501 -17.11 -32.40 -20.21
N SER A 502 -17.70 -31.21 -20.27
CA SER A 502 -18.87 -30.88 -21.09
C SER A 502 -18.51 -29.79 -22.09
N TRP A 503 -18.85 -29.99 -23.36
CA TRP A 503 -18.67 -28.97 -24.39
C TRP A 503 -19.88 -28.02 -24.39
N ILE A 504 -19.95 -27.12 -23.42
CA ILE A 504 -21.01 -26.11 -23.34
C ILE A 504 -20.86 -25.14 -24.52
N ILE A 505 -21.95 -24.92 -25.25
CA ILE A 505 -21.99 -24.10 -26.46
C ILE A 505 -22.71 -22.79 -26.13
N CYS A 506 -22.00 -21.66 -26.22
CA CYS A 506 -22.59 -20.32 -26.10
C CYS A 506 -22.65 -19.68 -27.50
N THR A 507 -23.85 -19.40 -28.02
CA THR A 507 -24.08 -18.85 -29.38
C THR A 507 -24.35 -17.34 -29.38
N GLY A 508 -24.55 -16.71 -28.22
CA GLY A 508 -24.82 -15.28 -28.07
C GLY A 508 -23.59 -14.42 -27.76
N ALA A 509 -23.23 -13.55 -28.72
CA ALA A 509 -22.49 -12.27 -28.66
C ALA A 509 -21.48 -11.98 -27.52
N ASP A 510 -20.23 -11.68 -27.93
CA ASP A 510 -19.11 -11.10 -27.16
C ASP A 510 -18.54 -11.92 -26.00
N ASP A 511 -18.37 -13.23 -26.19
CA ASP A 511 -17.44 -14.01 -25.36
C ASP A 511 -15.99 -13.67 -25.73
N LEU A 512 -15.33 -12.91 -24.85
CA LEU A 512 -13.88 -12.68 -24.77
C LEU A 512 -13.06 -13.98 -24.61
N HIS A 513 -13.71 -15.14 -24.57
CA HIS A 513 -13.13 -16.46 -24.61
C HIS A 513 -13.69 -17.26 -25.79
N SER A 514 -13.31 -16.83 -26.99
CA SER A 514 -13.47 -17.64 -28.21
C SER A 514 -12.61 -18.90 -28.09
N THR A 515 -13.23 -20.03 -27.79
CA THR A 515 -12.71 -21.34 -28.14
C THR A 515 -13.55 -21.93 -29.27
N VAL A 516 -12.91 -21.93 -30.44
CA VAL A 516 -13.27 -22.60 -31.70
C VAL A 516 -14.44 -21.99 -32.47
N ALA A 517 -14.10 -21.31 -33.57
CA ALA A 517 -15.06 -20.86 -34.57
C ALA A 517 -15.77 -22.08 -35.18
N ALA A 518 -17.09 -21.96 -35.39
CA ALA A 518 -17.95 -22.99 -35.98
C ALA A 518 -17.54 -23.45 -37.40
N SER A 519 -16.48 -22.89 -37.99
CA SER A 519 -15.91 -23.32 -39.28
C SER A 519 -15.13 -24.62 -39.21
N ASP A 520 -14.75 -25.12 -38.03
CA ASP A 520 -13.90 -26.32 -37.90
C ASP A 520 -14.70 -27.63 -37.75
N MET A 521 -16.05 -27.59 -37.82
CA MET A 521 -16.89 -28.79 -37.70
C MET A 521 -17.21 -29.51 -39.03
N THR A 522 -16.45 -29.28 -40.09
CA THR A 522 -16.56 -30.07 -41.33
C THR A 522 -15.22 -30.70 -41.71
N ALA A 523 -14.81 -31.72 -40.97
CA ALA A 523 -14.10 -32.90 -41.48
C ALA A 523 -13.69 -33.85 -40.33
N ALA A 524 -14.44 -34.95 -40.15
CA ALA A 524 -13.99 -36.31 -39.86
C ALA A 524 -15.15 -37.13 -39.27
#